data_AF-A0A843E3Q5-F1
#
_entry.id   AF-A0A843E3Q5-F1
#
_cell.length_a   1.000
_cell.length_b   1.000
_cell.length_c   1.000
_cell.angle_alpha   90.00
_cell.angle_beta   90.00
_cell.angle_gamma   90.00
#
_symmetry.space_group_name_H-M   'P 1'
#
loop_
_entity.id
_entity.type
_entity.pdbx_description
1 polymer ?
#
loop_
_entity_poly.entity_id
_entity_poly.type
_entity_poly.pdbx_seq_one_letter_code
_entity_poly.pdbx_strand_id
1 'polypeptide(L)' 'LDSVTGALFSGDTFFVDGVGRTDLPTASFSDLKASLLKLRNIKFNGLFSGHGPVIKAGGMQFLEKNINQLGL' A
#
# COMPACT_ATOMS: atom_id res chain seq x y z
N LEU A 1 -9.01 0.27 -6.85
CA LEU A 1 -8.24 0.47 -8.09
C LEU A 1 -9.18 1.07 -9.11
N ASP A 2 -8.82 2.23 -9.65
CA ASP A 2 -9.51 2.76 -10.82
C ASP A 2 -9.03 2.03 -12.07
N SER A 3 -9.97 1.41 -12.81
CA SER A 3 -9.65 0.56 -13.95
C SER A 3 -9.21 1.35 -15.18
N VAL A 4 -9.50 2.65 -15.26
CA VAL A 4 -9.15 3.51 -16.40
C VAL A 4 -7.74 4.08 -16.24
N THR A 5 -7.44 4.65 -15.08
CA THR A 5 -6.18 5.36 -14.81
C THR A 5 -5.11 4.46 -14.17
N GLY A 6 -5.51 3.32 -13.60
CA GLY A 6 -4.62 2.49 -12.77
C GLY A 6 -4.29 3.15 -11.42
N ALA A 7 -5.12 4.06 -10.93
CA ALA A 7 -4.96 4.68 -9.61
C ALA A 7 -5.37 3.73 -8.48
N LEU A 8 -4.46 3.49 -7.55
CA LEU A 8 -4.74 2.79 -6.29
C LEU A 8 -5.08 3.80 -5.19
N PHE A 9 -6.29 3.72 -4.66
CA PHE A 9 -6.68 4.37 -3.42
C PHE A 9 -6.47 3.38 -2.27
N SER A 10 -5.38 3.53 -1.52
CA SER A 10 -4.97 2.57 -0.49
C SER A 10 -5.49 2.91 0.91
N GLY A 11 -6.00 4.13 1.11
CA GLY A 11 -6.36 4.64 2.43
C GLY A 11 -5.18 4.51 3.38
N ASP A 12 -5.43 3.97 4.58
CA ASP A 12 -4.40 3.81 5.60
C ASP A 12 -3.71 2.45 5.59
N THR A 13 -3.85 1.65 4.52
CA THR A 13 -3.21 0.33 4.43
C THR A 13 -1.74 0.43 3.99
N PHE A 14 -1.47 1.30 3.01
CA PHE A 14 -0.17 1.40 2.33
C PHE A 14 0.07 2.85 1.90
N PHE A 15 1.28 3.35 2.14
CA PHE A 15 1.72 4.70 1.84
C PHE A 15 3.12 4.68 1.20
N VAL A 16 3.57 5.81 0.68
CA VAL A 16 4.90 5.96 0.06
C VAL A 16 6.04 5.48 0.96
N ASP A 17 6.00 5.86 2.24
CA ASP A 17 7.04 5.58 3.22
C ASP A 17 6.52 4.82 4.45
N GLY A 18 5.48 4.00 4.27
CA GLY A 18 5.02 3.15 5.35
C GLY A 18 3.78 2.34 5.02
N VAL A 19 3.26 1.72 6.08
CA VAL A 19 2.06 0.88 6.06
C VAL A 19 1.16 1.24 7.22
N GLY A 20 -0.06 0.73 7.21
CA GLY A 20 -1.02 0.95 8.28
C GLY A 20 -0.49 0.57 9.66
N ARG A 21 -0.92 1.33 10.66
CA ARG A 21 -0.59 1.07 12.07
C ARG A 21 -1.27 -0.21 12.57
N THR A 22 -0.58 -0.93 13.44
CA THR A 22 -1.07 -2.19 14.03
C THR A 22 -1.06 -2.21 15.55
N ASP A 23 -0.83 -1.06 16.19
CA ASP A 23 -0.76 -0.88 17.64
C ASP A 23 -2.11 -0.58 18.31
N LEU A 24 -3.19 -0.45 17.53
CA LEU A 24 -4.55 -0.22 18.03
C LEU A 24 -5.27 -1.54 18.35
N PRO A 25 -6.25 -1.56 19.28
CA PRO A 25 -6.88 -2.80 19.76
C PRO A 25 -7.53 -3.69 18.69
N THR A 26 -7.96 -3.10 17.57
CA THR A 26 -8.63 -3.82 16.47
C THR A 26 -7.71 -4.09 15.28
N ALA A 27 -6.44 -3.71 15.37
CA ALA A 27 -5.50 -3.85 14.27
C ALA A 27 -4.73 -5.18 14.35
N SER A 28 -4.29 -5.67 13.19
CA SER A 28 -3.67 -6.99 13.05
C SER A 28 -2.53 -6.92 12.04
N PHE A 29 -1.30 -7.19 12.50
CA PHE A 29 -0.13 -7.19 11.62
C PHE A 29 -0.16 -8.32 10.61
N SER A 30 -0.72 -9.49 10.97
CA SER A 30 -0.92 -10.58 10.02
C SER A 30 -1.88 -10.21 8.89
N ASP A 31 -2.97 -9.49 9.20
CA ASP A 31 -3.94 -9.07 8.18
C ASP A 31 -3.38 -7.95 7.31
N LEU A 32 -2.58 -7.04 7.88
CA LEU A 32 -1.84 -6.04 7.12
C LEU A 32 -0.87 -6.71 6.13
N LYS A 33 -0.05 -7.66 6.60
CA LYS A 33 0.85 -8.45 5.75
C LYS A 33 0.08 -9.13 4.61
N ALA A 34 -1.01 -9.82 4.92
CA ALA A 34 -1.83 -10.48 3.91
C ALA A 34 -2.40 -9.49 2.88
N SER A 35 -2.80 -8.30 3.32
CA SER A 35 -3.31 -7.24 2.45
C SER A 35 -2.23 -6.68 1.52
N LEU A 36 -1.00 -6.46 2.02
CA LEU A 36 0.13 -6.01 1.20
C LEU A 36 0.51 -7.05 0.13
N LEU A 37 0.54 -8.34 0.49
CA LEU A 37 0.80 -9.42 -0.47
C LEU A 37 -0.32 -9.55 -1.51
N LYS A 38 -1.58 -9.30 -1.14
CA LYS A 38 -2.68 -9.20 -2.12
C LYS A 38 -2.49 -8.00 -3.06
N LEU A 39 -2.12 -6.83 -2.52
CA LEU A 39 -1.83 -5.63 -3.33
C LEU A 39 -0.68 -5.86 -4.32
N ARG A 40 0.32 -6.68 -3.96
CA ARG A 40 1.45 -7.03 -4.84
C ARG A 40 1.00 -7.70 -6.15
N ASN A 41 -0.15 -8.40 -6.11
CA ASN A 41 -0.72 -9.07 -7.29
C ASN A 41 -1.63 -8.16 -8.13
N ILE A 42 -1.83 -6.91 -7.72
CA ILE A 42 -2.66 -5.93 -8.44
C ILE A 42 -1.71 -4.98 -9.19
N LYS A 43 -1.82 -4.91 -10.51
CA LYS A 43 -1.05 -3.94 -11.30
C LYS A 43 -1.69 -2.56 -11.19
N PHE A 44 -1.04 -1.65 -10.46
CA PHE A 44 -1.42 -0.24 -10.39
C PHE A 44 -0.23 0.66 -10.76
N ASN A 45 -0.51 1.91 -11.12
CA ASN A 45 0.52 2.89 -11.48
C ASN A 45 0.50 4.09 -10.53
N GLY A 46 -0.68 4.64 -10.24
CA GLY A 46 -0.84 5.72 -9.27
C GLY A 46 -1.08 5.21 -7.85
N LEU A 47 -0.59 5.92 -6.83
CA LEU A 47 -0.86 5.69 -5.42
C LEU A 47 -1.44 6.97 -4.79
N PHE A 48 -2.62 6.81 -4.22
CA PHE A 48 -3.42 7.84 -3.56
C PHE A 48 -3.76 7.34 -2.15
N SER A 49 -2.80 7.47 -1.24
CA SER A 49 -2.91 7.02 0.14
C SER A 49 -3.63 8.04 1.03
N GLY A 50 -4.06 7.60 2.22
CA GLY A 50 -4.72 8.48 3.20
C GLY A 50 -3.81 9.58 3.74
N HIS A 51 -2.50 9.32 3.73
CA HIS A 51 -1.46 10.25 4.18
C HIS A 51 -0.26 10.25 3.22
N GLY A 52 0.53 11.33 3.29
CA GLY A 52 1.73 11.48 2.47
C GLY A 52 1.44 12.00 1.05
N PRO A 53 2.46 11.98 0.17
CA PRO A 53 2.35 12.56 -1.16
C PRO A 53 1.58 11.66 -2.13
N VAL A 54 0.87 12.30 -3.07
CA VAL A 54 0.24 11.61 -4.20
C VAL A 54 1.32 11.21 -5.21
N ILE A 55 1.34 9.94 -5.58
CA ILE A 55 2.22 9.41 -6.62
C ILE A 55 1.36 9.12 -7.85
N LYS A 56 1.59 9.87 -8.94
CA LYS A 56 0.80 9.69 -10.18
C LYS A 56 1.29 8.51 -11.04
N ALA A 57 2.53 8.07 -10.86
CA ALA A 57 3.12 6.97 -11.61
C ALA A 57 4.22 6.25 -10.79
N GLY A 58 4.42 4.96 -11.04
CA GLY A 58 5.45 4.15 -10.38
C GLY A 58 5.07 3.65 -8.97
N GLY A 59 3.79 3.68 -8.59
CA GLY A 59 3.31 3.29 -7.27
C GLY A 59 3.76 1.91 -6.80
N MET A 60 3.89 0.94 -7.71
CA MET A 60 4.39 -0.42 -7.41
C MET A 60 5.79 -0.41 -6.79
N GLN A 61 6.66 0.53 -7.15
CA GLN A 61 8.03 0.60 -6.62
C GLN A 61 8.03 0.86 -5.11
N PHE A 62 7.09 1.70 -4.65
CA PHE A 62 6.91 1.99 -3.23
C PHE A 62 6.34 0.79 -2.48
N LEU A 63 5.46 0.00 -3.11
CA LEU A 63 4.93 -1.21 -2.49
C LEU A 63 6.04 -2.24 -2.27
N GLU A 64 6.85 -2.50 -3.29
CA GLU A 64 7.99 -3.41 -3.20
C GLU A 64 9.02 -2.94 -2.16
N LYS A 65 9.31 -1.62 -2.12
CA LYS A 65 10.19 -1.03 -1.08
C LYS A 65 9.67 -1.35 0.33
N ASN A 66 8.38 -1.13 0.60
CA ASN A 66 7.78 -1.36 1.92
C ASN A 66 7.74 -2.85 2.28
N ILE A 67 7.38 -3.73 1.33
CA ILE A 67 7.40 -5.20 1.51
C ILE A 67 8.80 -5.66 1.91
N ASN A 68 9.83 -5.21 1.19
CA ASN A 68 11.23 -5.56 1.49
C ASN A 68 11.68 -5.03 2.85
N GLN A 69 11.31 -3.79 3.22
CA GLN A 69 11.62 -3.22 4.54
C GLN A 69 10.97 -3.97 5.70
N LEU A 70 9.81 -4.59 5.46
CA LEU A 70 9.10 -5.41 6.44
C LEU A 70 9.56 -6.88 6.46
N GLY A 71 10.47 -7.27 5.56
CA GLY A 71 10.95 -8.66 5.42
C GLY A 71 9.88 -9.63 4.93
N LEU A 72 9.00 -9.18 4.02
CA LEU A 72 7.84 -9.90 3.52
C LEU A 72 8.06 -10.57 2.16
#